data_AF-A0A7H8UJE8-F1
#
_entry.id   AF-A0A7H8UJE8-F1
#
_cell.length_a   1.000
_cell.length_b   1.000
_cell.length_c   1.000
_cell.angle_alpha   90.00
_cell.angle_beta   90.00
_cell.angle_gamma   90.00
#
_symmetry.space_group_name_H-M   'P 1'
#
loop_
_entity.id
_entity.type
_entity.pdbx_description
1 polymer ?
#
loop_
_entity_poly.entity_id
_entity_poly.type
_entity_poly.pdbx_seq_one_letter_code
_entity_poly.pdbx_strand_id
1 'polypeptide(L)'
;MIDAEYEPKQVIDAGIALQSEGRNVTGFALRNRIGGGNPGTLKQVWDEYQTSHSSINVNSGDGLPVEVAEEVKTVAASLTERIVHLATELNNKAVRAAERRVSEVTRAAGEQTAQAERELADAAQTVEELEEKLREAFSENTWLAQSLESERLLSRQRGMEINQLKERVQAQDQTIRQREETTEKLVNGIQESLRSVEQTLQQERQSYENNLTGMRLRLDQAAEKERQLTSELKRARNEQVTLAAKLESHESIAKEQIHKLNQELARSQEKANKLELSRAEARKEVSDVREQLAFIRRSQIADDSPKAKVSYEQKAMLWEAQTSN
;
A
#
# COMPACT_ATOMS: atom_id res chain seq x y z
N MET A 1 83.10 -49.69 -125.07
CA MET A 1 82.66 -48.28 -124.97
C MET A 1 83.89 -47.45 -125.26
N ILE A 2 83.93 -46.72 -126.38
CA ILE A 2 85.13 -46.05 -126.87
C ILE A 2 85.40 -44.86 -125.93
N ASP A 3 86.56 -44.84 -125.27
CA ASP A 3 86.99 -43.76 -124.39
C ASP A 3 87.26 -42.50 -125.21
N ALA A 4 86.57 -41.41 -124.90
CA ALA A 4 86.91 -40.10 -125.44
C ALA A 4 88.16 -39.58 -124.72
N GLU A 5 89.28 -39.45 -125.42
CA GLU A 5 90.48 -38.75 -124.94
C GLU A 5 90.22 -37.24 -124.95
N TYR A 6 90.40 -36.59 -123.81
CA TYR A 6 90.30 -35.14 -123.66
C TYR A 6 91.70 -34.55 -123.49
N GLU A 7 91.94 -33.38 -124.08
CA GLU A 7 93.23 -32.70 -124.01
C GLU A 7 93.54 -32.25 -122.57
N PRO A 8 94.80 -32.38 -122.07
CA PRO A 8 95.17 -32.02 -120.70
C PRO A 8 94.76 -30.59 -120.30
N LYS A 9 94.81 -29.66 -121.27
CA LYS A 9 94.38 -28.27 -121.08
C LYS A 9 92.89 -28.15 -120.71
N GLN A 10 92.02 -28.95 -121.31
CA GLN A 10 90.58 -28.94 -121.01
C GLN A 10 90.32 -29.42 -119.57
N VAL A 11 91.14 -30.34 -119.06
CA VAL A 11 91.06 -30.84 -117.68
C VAL A 11 91.51 -29.77 -116.68
N ILE A 12 92.59 -29.06 -116.98
CA ILE A 12 93.10 -27.96 -116.13
C ILE A 12 92.10 -26.81 -116.10
N ASP A 13 91.57 -26.38 -117.25
CA ASP A 13 90.59 -25.29 -117.34
C ASP A 13 89.30 -25.64 -116.57
N ALA A 14 88.83 -26.89 -116.66
CA ALA A 14 87.70 -27.38 -115.87
C ALA A 14 87.99 -27.42 -114.36
N GLY A 15 89.22 -27.79 -113.97
CA GLY A 15 89.65 -27.80 -112.57
C GLY A 15 89.75 -26.39 -111.97
N ILE A 16 90.30 -25.43 -112.71
CA ILE A 16 90.35 -24.01 -112.31
C ILE A 16 88.93 -23.45 -112.17
N ALA A 17 88.05 -23.74 -113.12
CA ALA A 17 86.64 -23.32 -113.05
C ALA A 17 85.95 -23.88 -111.79
N LEU A 18 86.16 -25.15 -111.47
CA LEU A 18 85.62 -25.77 -110.26
C LEU A 18 86.18 -25.12 -108.98
N GLN A 19 87.48 -24.79 -108.93
CA GLN A 19 88.05 -24.04 -107.80
C GLN A 19 87.48 -22.63 -107.68
N SER A 20 87.31 -21.91 -108.78
CA SER A 20 86.76 -20.55 -108.78
C SER A 20 85.32 -20.48 -108.26
N GLU A 21 84.58 -21.58 -108.41
CA GLU A 21 83.23 -21.76 -107.88
C GLU A 21 83.21 -22.29 -106.44
N GLY A 22 84.37 -22.43 -105.79
CA GLY A 22 84.51 -22.97 -104.44
C GLY A 22 84.17 -24.46 -104.33
N ARG A 23 84.17 -25.20 -105.45
CA ARG A 23 83.85 -26.64 -105.48
C ARG A 23 85.12 -27.48 -105.44
N ASN A 24 85.07 -28.60 -104.71
CA ASN A 24 86.18 -29.54 -104.63
C ASN A 24 86.45 -30.22 -105.98
N VAL A 25 87.70 -30.15 -106.46
CA VAL A 25 88.11 -30.77 -107.73
C VAL A 25 88.35 -32.27 -107.55
N THR A 26 87.31 -33.06 -107.83
CA THR A 26 87.35 -34.52 -107.88
C THR A 26 87.26 -35.01 -109.33
N GLY A 27 87.74 -36.23 -109.61
CA GLY A 27 87.68 -36.80 -110.97
C GLY A 27 86.27 -36.85 -111.57
N PHE A 28 85.25 -37.08 -110.74
CA PHE A 28 83.84 -37.04 -111.17
C PHE A 28 83.34 -35.61 -111.42
N ALA A 29 83.78 -34.63 -110.62
CA ALA A 29 83.44 -33.23 -110.86
C ALA A 29 84.06 -32.72 -112.18
N LEU A 30 85.29 -33.13 -112.49
CA LEU A 30 85.95 -32.87 -113.76
C LEU A 30 85.18 -33.52 -114.92
N ARG A 31 84.79 -34.80 -114.79
CA ARG A 31 83.95 -35.49 -115.78
C ARG A 31 82.62 -34.78 -116.01
N ASN A 32 81.94 -34.37 -114.94
CA ASN A 32 80.65 -33.66 -115.03
C ASN A 32 80.77 -32.30 -115.71
N ARG A 33 81.90 -31.61 -115.56
CA ARG A 33 82.15 -30.33 -116.23
C ARG A 33 82.52 -30.51 -117.70
N ILE A 34 83.34 -31.50 -118.01
CA ILE A 34 83.90 -31.74 -119.36
C ILE A 34 82.92 -32.53 -120.25
N GLY A 35 81.97 -33.26 -119.65
CA GLY A 35 80.91 -34.00 -120.36
C GLY A 35 81.24 -35.46 -120.67
N GLY A 36 82.38 -35.98 -120.21
CA GLY A 36 82.81 -37.36 -120.46
C GLY A 36 84.21 -37.66 -119.95
N GLY A 37 84.74 -38.85 -120.26
CA GLY A 37 86.10 -39.29 -119.89
C GLY A 37 86.15 -40.13 -118.60
N ASN A 38 87.29 -40.78 -118.37
CA ASN A 38 87.53 -41.57 -117.17
C ASN A 38 87.91 -40.67 -115.97
N PRO A 39 87.15 -40.68 -114.86
CA PRO A 39 87.44 -39.86 -113.67
C PRO A 39 88.86 -40.01 -113.11
N GLY A 40 89.45 -41.20 -113.20
CA GLY A 40 90.80 -41.47 -112.69
C GLY A 40 91.86 -40.68 -113.45
N THR A 41 91.83 -40.74 -114.79
CA THR A 41 92.78 -40.06 -115.67
C THR A 41 92.65 -38.54 -115.57
N LEU A 42 91.41 -38.03 -115.48
CA LEU A 42 91.15 -36.60 -115.30
C LEU A 42 91.71 -36.07 -113.97
N LYS A 43 91.54 -36.83 -112.87
CA LYS A 43 92.06 -36.46 -111.56
C LYS A 43 93.60 -36.48 -111.54
N GLN A 44 94.21 -37.45 -112.20
CA GLN A 44 95.67 -37.54 -112.29
C GLN A 44 96.29 -36.30 -112.96
N VAL A 45 95.77 -35.88 -114.12
CA VAL A 45 96.25 -34.68 -114.83
C VAL A 45 96.13 -33.42 -113.96
N TRP A 46 95.02 -33.30 -113.21
CA TRP A 46 94.82 -32.20 -112.27
C TRP A 46 95.81 -32.23 -111.10
N ASP A 47 96.05 -33.41 -110.52
CA ASP A 47 96.97 -33.57 -109.40
C ASP A 47 98.44 -33.34 -109.82
N GLU A 48 98.81 -33.71 -111.05
CA GLU A 48 100.11 -33.37 -111.66
C GLU A 48 100.28 -31.85 -111.83
N TYR A 49 99.22 -31.14 -112.26
CA TYR A 49 99.22 -29.68 -112.32
C TYR A 49 99.36 -29.04 -110.93
N GLN A 50 98.61 -29.50 -109.92
CA GLN A 50 98.70 -29.01 -108.53
C GLN A 50 100.09 -29.25 -107.93
N THR A 51 100.67 -30.43 -108.15
CA THR A 51 102.00 -30.78 -107.65
C THR A 51 103.07 -29.88 -108.27
N SER A 52 103.00 -29.65 -109.58
CA SER A 52 103.92 -28.76 -110.31
C SER A 52 103.76 -27.29 -109.90
N HIS A 53 102.55 -26.87 -109.52
CA HIS A 53 102.25 -25.50 -109.09
C HIS A 53 102.61 -25.25 -107.61
N SER A 54 102.52 -26.27 -106.76
CA SER A 54 102.80 -26.19 -105.32
C SER A 54 104.30 -26.14 -104.98
N SER A 55 105.20 -26.55 -105.88
CA SER A 55 106.64 -26.61 -105.62
C SER A 55 107.40 -25.27 -105.79
N ILE A 56 106.71 -24.16 -106.07
CA ILE A 56 107.35 -22.86 -106.36
C ILE A 56 107.52 -21.96 -105.13
N ASN A 57 107.13 -22.36 -103.91
CA ASN A 57 107.06 -21.37 -102.82
C ASN A 57 107.46 -21.86 -101.41
N VAL A 58 108.69 -22.35 -101.22
CA VAL A 58 109.37 -22.26 -99.91
C VAL A 58 110.90 -22.24 -100.08
N ASN A 59 111.51 -21.08 -99.85
CA ASN A 59 112.91 -21.01 -99.39
C ASN A 59 113.06 -19.83 -98.42
N SER A 60 112.49 -19.96 -97.22
CA SER A 60 112.72 -19.03 -96.11
C SER A 60 113.95 -19.48 -95.33
N GLY A 61 115.13 -19.17 -95.87
CA GLY A 61 116.42 -19.52 -95.30
C GLY A 61 117.31 -18.28 -95.25
N ASP A 62 116.90 -17.27 -94.49
CA ASP A 62 117.79 -16.25 -93.92
C ASP A 62 117.03 -15.58 -92.77
N GLY A 63 117.66 -15.51 -91.60
CA GLY A 63 117.15 -14.66 -90.52
C GLY A 63 117.07 -13.22 -91.01
N LEU A 64 116.05 -12.50 -90.55
CA LEU A 64 115.89 -11.08 -90.86
C LEU A 64 117.23 -10.35 -90.62
N PRO A 65 117.66 -9.45 -91.53
CA PRO A 65 118.83 -8.60 -91.31
C PRO A 65 118.79 -7.97 -89.93
N VAL A 66 119.93 -7.88 -89.25
CA VAL A 66 120.00 -7.53 -87.81
C VAL A 66 119.36 -6.17 -87.52
N GLU A 67 119.42 -5.25 -88.48
CA GLU A 67 118.80 -3.92 -88.44
C GLU A 67 117.27 -4.04 -88.40
N VAL A 68 116.70 -4.89 -89.26
CA VAL A 68 115.24 -5.14 -89.32
C VAL A 68 114.77 -5.87 -88.05
N ALA A 69 115.56 -6.81 -87.53
CA ALA A 69 115.24 -7.51 -86.30
C ALA A 69 115.24 -6.58 -85.06
N GLU A 70 116.21 -5.66 -84.95
CA GLU A 70 116.25 -4.68 -83.86
C GLU A 70 115.14 -3.62 -83.98
N GLU A 71 114.76 -3.23 -85.19
CA GLU A 71 113.65 -2.30 -85.41
C GLU A 71 112.29 -2.94 -85.09
N VAL A 72 112.07 -4.20 -85.50
CA VAL A 72 110.90 -5.00 -85.09
C VAL A 72 110.84 -5.17 -83.56
N LYS A 73 111.97 -5.42 -82.91
CA LYS A 73 112.07 -5.53 -81.45
C LYS A 73 111.77 -4.21 -80.75
N THR A 74 112.23 -3.09 -81.31
CA THR A 74 111.94 -1.74 -80.80
C THR A 74 110.45 -1.40 -80.93
N VAL A 75 109.84 -1.71 -82.09
CA VAL A 75 108.39 -1.54 -82.31
C VAL A 75 107.58 -2.46 -81.39
N ALA A 76 107.99 -3.71 -81.21
CA ALA A 76 107.35 -4.64 -80.30
C ALA A 76 107.43 -4.17 -78.83
N ALA A 77 108.58 -3.62 -78.41
CA ALA A 77 108.75 -3.04 -77.09
C ALA A 77 107.85 -1.81 -76.89
N SER A 78 107.80 -0.88 -77.86
CA SER A 78 106.92 0.30 -77.81
C SER A 78 105.43 -0.08 -77.81
N LEU A 79 105.03 -1.07 -78.61
CA LEU A 79 103.66 -1.58 -78.61
C LEU A 79 103.31 -2.22 -77.27
N THR A 80 104.22 -3.02 -76.70
CA THR A 80 104.04 -3.63 -75.38
C THR A 80 103.86 -2.56 -74.30
N GLU A 81 104.71 -1.52 -74.30
CA GLU A 81 104.59 -0.39 -73.38
C GLU A 81 103.23 0.31 -73.52
N ARG A 82 102.75 0.51 -74.75
CA ARG A 82 101.45 1.15 -75.01
C ARG A 82 100.27 0.29 -74.59
N ILE A 83 100.36 -1.03 -74.76
CA ILE A 83 99.36 -1.99 -74.25
C ILE A 83 99.33 -1.97 -72.72
N VAL A 84 100.49 -1.99 -72.06
CA VAL A 84 100.59 -1.90 -70.60
C VAL A 84 100.00 -0.58 -70.11
N HIS A 85 100.33 0.54 -70.76
CA HIS A 85 99.77 1.84 -70.40
C HIS A 85 98.25 1.87 -70.57
N LEU A 86 97.71 1.40 -71.70
CA LEU A 86 96.26 1.34 -71.92
C LEU A 86 95.56 0.43 -70.89
N ALA A 87 96.15 -0.72 -70.56
CA ALA A 87 95.61 -1.64 -69.56
C ALA A 87 95.56 -1.00 -68.16
N THR A 88 96.60 -0.25 -67.77
CA THR A 88 96.60 0.49 -66.50
C THR A 88 95.56 1.61 -66.48
N GLU A 89 95.36 2.34 -67.57
CA GLU A 89 94.30 3.37 -67.66
C GLU A 89 92.90 2.78 -67.59
N LEU A 90 92.64 1.69 -68.32
CA LEU A 90 91.35 0.99 -68.28
C LEU A 90 91.08 0.43 -66.89
N ASN A 91 92.10 -0.16 -66.23
CA ASN A 91 91.98 -0.61 -64.85
C ASN A 91 91.65 0.54 -63.89
N ASN A 92 92.38 1.66 -63.98
CA ASN A 92 92.13 2.84 -63.16
C ASN A 92 90.71 3.39 -63.37
N LYS A 93 90.20 3.38 -64.61
CA LYS A 93 88.83 3.81 -64.93
C LYS A 93 87.78 2.84 -64.37
N ALA A 94 88.03 1.53 -64.48
CA ALA A 94 87.16 0.49 -63.93
C ALA A 94 87.09 0.56 -62.40
N VAL A 95 88.24 0.71 -61.72
CA VAL A 95 88.33 0.89 -60.27
C VAL A 95 87.56 2.14 -59.83
N ARG A 96 87.80 3.30 -60.46
CA ARG A 96 87.06 4.53 -60.13
C ARG A 96 85.55 4.42 -60.39
N ALA A 97 85.13 3.66 -61.41
CA ALA A 97 83.71 3.42 -61.66
C ALA A 97 83.09 2.49 -60.60
N ALA A 98 83.82 1.46 -60.19
CA ALA A 98 83.40 0.56 -59.12
C ALA A 98 83.33 1.28 -57.76
N GLU A 99 84.32 2.09 -57.41
CA GLU A 99 84.34 2.90 -56.19
C GLU A 99 83.16 3.87 -56.12
N ARG A 100 82.86 4.56 -57.23
CA ARG A 100 81.67 5.43 -57.30
C ARG A 100 80.38 4.63 -57.08
N ARG A 101 80.24 3.49 -57.77
CA ARG A 101 79.06 2.65 -57.64
C ARG A 101 78.90 2.09 -56.22
N VAL A 102 80.00 1.69 -55.57
CA VAL A 102 79.99 1.27 -54.17
C VAL A 102 79.59 2.43 -53.27
N SER A 103 80.17 3.62 -53.45
CA SER A 103 79.81 4.81 -52.68
C SER A 103 78.34 5.22 -52.84
N GLU A 104 77.78 5.08 -54.03
CA GLU A 104 76.37 5.36 -54.29
C GLU A 104 75.47 4.33 -53.62
N VAL A 105 75.81 3.04 -53.71
CA VAL A 105 75.05 1.96 -53.07
C VAL A 105 75.12 2.08 -51.54
N THR A 106 76.29 2.36 -50.97
CA THR A 106 76.42 2.54 -49.51
C THR A 106 75.67 3.77 -49.02
N ARG A 107 75.70 4.88 -49.78
CA ARG A 107 74.90 6.07 -49.47
C ARG A 107 73.41 5.78 -49.53
N ALA A 108 72.92 5.15 -50.61
CA ALA A 108 71.51 4.81 -50.76
C ALA A 108 71.03 3.84 -49.69
N ALA A 109 71.83 2.83 -49.35
CA ALA A 109 71.54 1.90 -48.25
C ALA A 109 71.47 2.64 -46.91
N GLY A 110 72.42 3.54 -46.62
CA GLY A 110 72.41 4.35 -45.40
C GLY A 110 71.21 5.29 -45.31
N GLU A 111 70.80 5.91 -46.42
CA GLU A 111 69.60 6.74 -46.49
C GLU A 111 68.33 5.89 -46.26
N GLN A 112 68.25 4.69 -46.83
CA GLN A 112 67.13 3.77 -46.61
C GLN A 112 67.06 3.27 -45.16
N THR A 113 68.18 2.91 -44.55
CA THR A 113 68.20 2.48 -43.14
C THR A 113 67.81 3.63 -42.22
N ALA A 114 68.32 4.84 -42.46
CA ALA A 114 67.95 6.01 -41.68
C ALA A 114 66.46 6.36 -41.81
N GLN A 115 65.88 6.18 -43.00
CA GLN A 115 64.45 6.37 -43.21
C GLN A 115 63.62 5.30 -42.47
N ALA A 116 64.01 4.02 -42.59
CA ALA A 116 63.34 2.94 -41.89
C ALA A 116 63.42 3.08 -40.36
N GLU A 117 64.56 3.53 -39.82
CA GLU A 117 64.71 3.80 -38.39
C GLU A 117 63.79 4.93 -37.91
N ARG A 118 63.61 5.99 -38.72
CA ARG A 118 62.65 7.07 -38.40
C ARG A 118 61.21 6.58 -38.41
N GLU A 119 60.82 5.83 -39.44
CA GLU A 119 59.46 5.28 -39.53
C GLU A 119 59.18 4.28 -38.40
N LEU A 120 60.18 3.47 -38.01
CA LEU A 120 60.07 2.59 -36.85
C LEU A 120 59.95 3.36 -35.54
N ALA A 121 60.68 4.46 -35.37
CA ALA A 121 60.57 5.31 -34.18
C ALA A 121 59.18 5.97 -34.09
N ASP A 122 58.67 6.51 -35.19
CA ASP A 122 57.31 7.08 -35.25
C ASP A 122 56.26 6.00 -34.94
N ALA A 123 56.38 4.82 -35.54
CA ALA A 123 55.48 3.70 -35.26
C ALA A 123 55.53 3.28 -33.78
N ALA A 124 56.72 3.17 -33.19
CA ALA A 124 56.89 2.83 -31.78
C ALA A 124 56.23 3.87 -30.87
N GLN A 125 56.39 5.16 -31.16
CA GLN A 125 55.73 6.23 -30.42
C GLN A 125 54.20 6.13 -30.51
N THR A 126 53.65 5.88 -31.72
CA THR A 126 52.20 5.72 -31.87
C THR A 126 51.65 4.51 -31.11
N VAL A 127 52.41 3.42 -31.02
CA VAL A 127 52.04 2.24 -30.23
C VAL A 127 52.01 2.60 -28.75
N GLU A 128 53.04 3.29 -28.24
CA GLU A 128 53.08 3.72 -26.84
C GLU A 128 51.91 4.65 -26.48
N GLU A 129 51.56 5.60 -27.36
CA GLU A 129 50.40 6.48 -27.17
C GLU A 129 49.06 5.70 -27.17
N LEU A 130 48.93 4.69 -28.03
CA LEU A 130 47.75 3.83 -28.07
C LEU A 130 47.66 2.93 -26.83
N GLU A 131 48.79 2.41 -26.34
CA GLU A 131 48.85 1.63 -25.10
C GLU A 131 48.49 2.47 -23.87
N GLU A 132 48.92 3.74 -23.82
CA GLU A 132 48.50 4.68 -22.77
C GLU A 132 46.99 4.90 -22.80
N LYS A 133 46.43 5.27 -23.96
CA LYS A 133 44.98 5.45 -24.12
C LYS A 133 44.19 4.19 -23.76
N LEU A 134 44.73 3.02 -24.09
CA LEU A 134 44.12 1.74 -23.73
C LEU A 134 44.13 1.53 -22.21
N ARG A 135 45.25 1.82 -21.53
CA ARG A 135 45.35 1.76 -20.06
C ARG A 135 44.38 2.73 -19.38
N GLU A 136 44.29 3.96 -19.87
CA GLU A 136 43.34 4.96 -19.39
C GLU A 136 41.89 4.47 -19.54
N ALA A 137 41.52 4.01 -20.74
CA ALA A 137 40.17 3.51 -21.01
C ALA A 137 39.81 2.28 -20.15
N PHE A 138 40.75 1.37 -19.92
CA PHE A 138 40.54 0.25 -19.00
C PHE A 138 40.33 0.74 -17.56
N SER A 139 41.13 1.70 -17.10
CA SER A 139 40.97 2.26 -15.75
C SER A 139 39.61 2.93 -15.57
N GLU A 140 39.17 3.73 -16.55
CA GLU A 140 37.86 4.39 -16.53
C GLU A 140 36.73 3.35 -16.56
N ASN A 141 36.84 2.32 -17.39
CA ASN A 141 35.84 1.25 -17.46
C ASN A 141 35.71 0.50 -16.12
N THR A 142 36.84 0.17 -15.49
CA THR A 142 36.82 -0.48 -14.17
C THR A 142 36.22 0.41 -13.09
N TRP A 143 36.52 1.71 -13.10
CA TRP A 143 35.93 2.68 -12.19
C TRP A 143 34.41 2.82 -12.41
N LEU A 144 33.96 2.95 -13.66
CA LEU A 144 32.55 3.02 -14.02
C LEU A 144 31.80 1.74 -13.61
N ALA A 145 32.41 0.57 -13.80
CA ALA A 145 31.82 -0.70 -13.38
C ALA A 145 31.65 -0.79 -11.86
N GLN A 146 32.65 -0.34 -11.09
CA GLN A 146 32.55 -0.28 -9.62
C GLN A 146 31.51 0.73 -9.15
N SER A 147 31.47 1.90 -9.77
CA SER A 147 30.48 2.95 -9.47
C SER A 147 29.05 2.48 -9.75
N LEU A 148 28.84 1.79 -10.88
CA LEU A 148 27.54 1.22 -11.24
C LEU A 148 27.08 0.15 -10.25
N GLU A 149 27.98 -0.74 -9.78
CA GLU A 149 27.59 -1.74 -8.79
C GLU A 149 27.29 -1.11 -7.42
N SER A 150 28.02 -0.06 -7.02
CA SER A 150 27.73 0.71 -5.82
C SER A 150 26.32 1.32 -5.87
N GLU A 151 25.96 1.99 -6.98
CA GLU A 151 24.61 2.55 -7.16
C GLU A 151 23.53 1.47 -7.22
N ARG A 152 23.81 0.31 -7.84
CA ARG A 152 22.88 -0.83 -7.81
C ARG A 152 22.64 -1.34 -6.40
N LEU A 153 23.69 -1.45 -5.57
CA LEU A 153 23.56 -1.86 -4.19
C LEU A 153 22.75 -0.85 -3.37
N LEU A 154 23.05 0.45 -3.51
CA LEU A 154 22.28 1.53 -2.87
C LEU A 154 20.82 1.52 -3.31
N SER A 155 20.55 1.33 -4.59
CA SER A 155 19.18 1.24 -5.10
C SER A 155 18.44 0.01 -4.57
N ARG A 156 19.11 -1.14 -4.45
CA ARG A 156 18.53 -2.34 -3.80
C ARG A 156 18.22 -2.06 -2.33
N GLN A 157 19.14 -1.42 -1.61
CA GLN A 157 18.93 -1.04 -0.21
C GLN A 157 17.74 -0.09 -0.04
N ARG A 158 17.69 1.00 -0.83
CA ARG A 158 16.55 1.93 -0.85
C ARG A 158 15.24 1.21 -1.17
N GLY A 159 15.25 0.26 -2.11
CA GLY A 159 14.08 -0.57 -2.42
C GLY A 159 13.60 -1.41 -1.23
N MET A 160 14.52 -2.01 -0.47
CA MET A 160 14.18 -2.74 0.75
C MET A 160 13.62 -1.82 1.84
N GLU A 161 14.23 -0.64 2.05
CA GLU A 161 13.75 0.36 3.01
C GLU A 161 12.34 0.86 2.67
N ILE A 162 12.07 1.13 1.39
CA ILE A 162 10.72 1.51 0.92
C ILE A 162 9.70 0.41 1.22
N ASN A 163 10.05 -0.86 0.98
CA ASN A 163 9.14 -1.97 1.26
C ASN A 163 8.89 -2.15 2.76
N GLN A 164 9.92 -2.03 3.60
CA GLN A 164 9.76 -2.06 5.07
C GLN A 164 8.88 -0.91 5.57
N LEU A 165 9.05 0.30 5.03
CA LEU A 165 8.21 1.44 5.39
C LEU A 165 6.76 1.23 4.95
N LYS A 166 6.51 0.68 3.75
CA LYS A 166 5.16 0.32 3.29
C LYS A 166 4.50 -0.70 4.21
N GLU A 167 5.21 -1.74 4.62
CA GLU A 167 4.69 -2.74 5.57
C GLU A 167 4.34 -2.10 6.92
N ARG A 168 5.20 -1.22 7.45
CA ARG A 168 4.94 -0.49 8.69
C ARG A 168 3.71 0.42 8.59
N VAL A 169 3.57 1.17 7.49
CA VAL A 169 2.40 2.02 7.26
C VAL A 169 1.14 1.17 7.17
N GLN A 170 1.16 0.06 6.42
CA GLN A 170 0.02 -0.85 6.31
C GLN A 170 -0.38 -1.44 7.68
N ALA A 171 0.58 -1.84 8.51
CA ALA A 171 0.31 -2.34 9.85
C ALA A 171 -0.27 -1.25 10.77
N GLN A 172 0.21 0.00 10.65
CA GLN A 172 -0.34 1.14 11.39
C GLN A 172 -1.77 1.45 10.94
N ASP A 173 -2.05 1.45 9.64
CA ASP A 173 -3.40 1.67 9.10
C ASP A 173 -4.38 0.62 9.60
N GLN A 174 -3.97 -0.66 9.63
CA GLN A 174 -4.80 -1.74 10.21
C GLN A 174 -5.07 -1.51 11.70
N THR A 175 -4.05 -1.07 12.45
CA THR A 175 -4.19 -0.76 13.87
C THR A 175 -5.15 0.41 14.10
N ILE A 176 -5.06 1.46 13.27
CA ILE A 176 -5.96 2.61 13.32
C ILE A 176 -7.39 2.17 13.01
N ARG A 177 -7.61 1.38 11.95
CA ARG A 177 -8.95 0.86 11.62
C ARG A 177 -9.56 0.03 12.74
N GLN A 178 -8.77 -0.83 13.39
CA GLN A 178 -9.25 -1.60 14.55
C GLN A 178 -9.61 -0.67 15.73
N ARG A 179 -8.81 0.37 15.97
CA ARG A 179 -9.13 1.37 16.99
C ARG A 179 -10.40 2.14 16.64
N GLU A 180 -10.58 2.57 15.40
CA GLU A 180 -11.79 3.23 14.92
C GLU A 180 -13.02 2.33 15.11
N GLU A 181 -12.95 1.06 14.69
CA GLU A 181 -14.03 0.09 14.88
C GLU A 181 -14.37 -0.12 16.37
N THR A 182 -13.37 -0.22 17.23
CA THR A 182 -13.62 -0.33 18.69
C THR A 182 -14.22 0.94 19.27
N THR A 183 -13.76 2.12 18.85
CA THR A 183 -14.36 3.39 19.29
C THR A 183 -15.79 3.54 18.81
N GLU A 184 -16.11 3.11 17.58
CA GLU A 184 -17.47 3.13 17.03
C GLU A 184 -18.39 2.21 17.83
N LYS A 185 -17.94 0.99 18.15
CA LYS A 185 -18.68 0.07 19.04
C LYS A 185 -18.95 0.68 20.42
N LEU A 186 -17.96 1.35 21.02
CA LEU A 186 -18.14 2.03 22.31
C LEU A 186 -19.13 3.19 22.22
N VAL A 187 -19.05 4.02 21.18
CA VAL A 187 -19.99 5.12 20.94
C VAL A 187 -21.40 4.59 20.77
N ASN A 188 -21.59 3.55 19.96
CA ASN A 188 -22.89 2.93 19.77
C ASN A 188 -23.44 2.34 21.07
N GLY A 189 -22.61 1.64 21.86
CA GLY A 189 -23.00 1.12 23.17
C GLY A 189 -23.40 2.23 24.16
N ILE A 190 -22.67 3.34 24.19
CA ILE A 190 -23.02 4.51 25.00
C ILE A 190 -24.36 5.10 24.53
N GLN A 191 -24.56 5.26 23.22
CA GLN A 191 -25.82 5.77 22.66
C GLN A 191 -27.01 4.87 22.99
N GLU A 192 -26.85 3.55 22.93
CA GLU A 192 -27.90 2.59 23.34
C GLU A 192 -28.23 2.71 24.83
N SER A 193 -27.20 2.77 25.68
CA SER A 193 -27.41 2.98 27.12
C SER A 193 -28.11 4.31 27.42
N LEU A 194 -27.73 5.40 26.74
CA LEU A 194 -28.37 6.71 26.88
C LEU A 194 -29.85 6.64 26.49
N ARG A 195 -30.16 6.04 25.33
CA ARG A 195 -31.55 5.84 24.89
C ARG A 195 -32.37 5.05 25.91
N SER A 196 -31.79 3.99 26.50
CA SER A 196 -32.49 3.22 27.52
C SER A 196 -32.78 4.03 28.78
N VAL A 197 -31.83 4.88 29.23
CA VAL A 197 -32.00 5.76 30.38
C VAL A 197 -33.02 6.87 30.10
N GLU A 198 -33.00 7.44 28.90
CA GLU A 198 -34.01 8.41 28.46
C GLU A 198 -35.41 7.80 28.47
N GLN A 199 -35.55 6.56 28.00
CA GLN A 199 -36.81 5.83 27.98
C GLN A 199 -37.32 5.53 29.40
N THR A 200 -36.46 5.07 30.31
CA THR A 200 -36.87 4.82 31.71
C THR A 200 -37.26 6.12 32.41
N LEU A 201 -36.50 7.19 32.22
CA LEU A 201 -36.80 8.50 32.78
C LEU A 201 -38.12 9.09 32.22
N GLN A 202 -38.42 8.83 30.94
CA GLN A 202 -39.71 9.20 30.35
C GLN A 202 -40.87 8.41 30.96
N GLN A 203 -40.70 7.09 31.17
CA GLN A 203 -41.69 6.25 31.83
C GLN A 203 -41.94 6.68 33.28
N GLU A 204 -40.88 6.98 34.03
CA GLU A 204 -40.99 7.51 35.39
C GLU A 204 -41.74 8.84 35.41
N ARG A 205 -41.41 9.79 34.52
CA ARG A 205 -42.13 11.07 34.39
C ARG A 205 -43.63 10.86 34.14
N GLN A 206 -44.00 9.97 33.23
CA GLN A 206 -45.41 9.64 32.96
C GLN A 206 -46.08 9.02 34.20
N SER A 207 -45.37 8.15 34.92
CA SER A 207 -45.90 7.56 36.16
C SER A 207 -46.15 8.62 37.25
N TYR A 208 -45.24 9.58 37.41
CA TYR A 208 -45.39 10.69 38.35
C TYR A 208 -46.54 11.61 37.95
N GLU A 209 -46.68 11.92 36.66
CA GLU A 209 -47.78 12.75 36.15
C GLU A 209 -49.15 12.08 36.37
N ASN A 210 -49.25 10.78 36.09
CA ASN A 210 -50.46 9.99 36.34
C ASN A 210 -50.78 9.95 37.85
N ASN A 211 -49.78 9.73 38.70
CA ASN A 211 -49.95 9.74 40.15
C ASN A 211 -50.40 11.11 40.68
N LEU A 212 -49.80 12.20 40.21
CA LEU A 212 -50.20 13.57 40.56
C LEU A 212 -51.63 13.86 40.12
N THR A 213 -52.00 13.46 38.92
CA THR A 213 -53.37 13.61 38.39
C THR A 213 -54.37 12.82 39.24
N GLY A 214 -54.02 11.58 39.61
CA GLY A 214 -54.82 10.75 40.52
C GLY A 214 -54.97 11.36 41.92
N MET A 215 -53.90 11.93 42.48
CA MET A 215 -53.95 12.62 43.78
C MET A 215 -54.80 13.89 43.72
N ARG A 216 -54.67 14.70 42.65
CA ARG A 216 -55.52 15.88 42.43
C ARG A 216 -56.99 15.50 42.39
N LEU A 217 -57.35 14.46 41.63
CA LEU A 217 -58.73 13.97 41.57
C LEU A 217 -59.24 13.52 42.95
N ARG A 218 -58.41 12.82 43.74
CA ARG A 218 -58.78 12.43 45.11
C ARG A 218 -58.98 13.64 46.04
N LEU A 219 -58.15 14.68 45.90
CA LEU A 219 -58.30 15.92 46.65
C LEU A 219 -59.59 16.65 46.26
N ASP A 220 -59.90 16.74 44.96
CA ASP A 220 -61.15 17.33 44.48
C ASP A 220 -62.38 16.57 45.01
N GLN A 221 -62.32 15.23 44.99
CA GLN A 221 -63.36 14.39 45.57
C GLN A 221 -63.50 14.58 47.09
N ALA A 222 -62.38 14.73 47.82
CA ALA A 222 -62.40 14.97 49.25
C ALA A 222 -62.98 16.35 49.58
N ALA A 223 -62.58 17.39 48.83
CA ALA A 223 -63.12 18.74 48.97
C ALA A 223 -64.62 18.78 48.68
N GLU A 224 -65.10 18.03 47.69
CA GLU A 224 -66.53 17.95 47.39
C GLU A 224 -67.31 17.22 48.49
N LYS A 225 -66.77 16.12 49.03
CA LYS A 225 -67.34 15.46 50.22
C LYS A 225 -67.37 16.37 51.44
N GLU A 226 -66.32 17.15 51.67
CA GLU A 226 -66.27 18.12 52.77
C GLU A 226 -67.35 19.20 52.60
N ARG A 227 -67.55 19.71 51.38
CA ARG A 227 -68.64 20.65 51.07
C ARG A 227 -70.02 20.03 51.33
N GLN A 228 -70.23 18.79 50.91
CA GLN A 228 -71.47 18.04 51.15
C GLN A 228 -71.73 17.89 52.66
N LEU A 229 -70.77 17.37 53.42
CA LEU A 229 -70.87 17.22 54.88
C LEU A 229 -71.08 18.57 55.57
N THR A 230 -70.41 19.63 55.11
CA THR A 230 -70.62 20.99 55.65
C THR A 230 -72.05 21.47 55.39
N SER A 231 -72.62 21.17 54.21
CA SER A 231 -74.00 21.52 53.89
C SER A 231 -75.01 20.72 54.71
N GLU A 232 -74.74 19.43 54.95
CA GLU A 232 -75.55 18.56 55.80
C GLU A 232 -75.50 19.01 57.26
N LEU A 233 -74.31 19.32 57.79
CA LEU A 233 -74.15 19.88 59.14
C LEU A 233 -74.91 21.21 59.30
N LYS A 234 -74.88 22.07 58.28
CA LYS A 234 -75.69 23.31 58.28
C LYS A 234 -77.19 23.01 58.32
N ARG A 235 -77.67 22.04 57.54
CA ARG A 235 -79.08 21.61 57.57
C ARG A 235 -79.47 21.01 58.92
N ALA A 236 -78.69 20.05 59.42
CA ALA A 236 -78.91 19.43 60.73
C ALA A 236 -78.88 20.47 61.87
N ARG A 237 -77.98 21.45 61.81
CA ARG A 237 -77.95 22.56 62.77
C ARG A 237 -79.20 23.43 62.68
N ASN A 238 -79.67 23.76 61.48
CA ASN A 238 -80.91 24.51 61.30
C ASN A 238 -82.12 23.71 61.82
N GLU A 239 -82.20 22.42 61.54
CA GLU A 239 -83.21 21.52 62.09
C GLU A 239 -83.16 21.50 63.62
N GLN A 240 -81.97 21.35 64.21
CA GLN A 240 -81.78 21.39 65.66
C GLN A 240 -82.24 22.73 66.26
N VAL A 241 -81.94 23.87 65.62
CA VAL A 241 -82.45 25.19 66.03
C VAL A 241 -83.97 25.23 65.96
N THR A 242 -84.59 24.71 64.90
CA THR A 242 -86.06 24.68 64.81
C THR A 242 -86.70 23.76 65.85
N LEU A 243 -86.08 22.61 66.15
CA LEU A 243 -86.54 21.69 67.18
C LEU A 243 -86.37 22.28 68.58
N ALA A 244 -85.25 22.96 68.85
CA ALA A 244 -85.04 23.69 70.11
C ALA A 244 -86.11 24.79 70.29
N ALA A 245 -86.40 25.57 69.25
CA ALA A 245 -87.47 26.58 69.29
C ALA A 245 -88.86 25.95 69.54
N LYS A 246 -89.15 24.79 68.92
CA LYS A 246 -90.38 24.03 69.22
C LYS A 246 -90.41 23.53 70.66
N LEU A 247 -89.30 23.03 71.18
CA LEU A 247 -89.20 22.53 72.55
C LEU A 247 -89.39 23.66 73.57
N GLU A 248 -88.76 24.82 73.36
CA GLU A 248 -88.99 26.03 74.17
C GLU A 248 -90.46 26.48 74.12
N SER A 249 -91.10 26.42 72.95
CA SER A 249 -92.54 26.70 72.82
C SER A 249 -93.37 25.69 73.61
N HIS A 250 -93.08 24.39 73.52
CA HIS A 250 -93.77 23.35 74.29
C HIS A 250 -93.54 23.51 75.79
N GLU A 251 -92.32 23.85 76.22
CA GLU A 251 -92.03 24.16 77.62
C GLU A 251 -92.78 25.38 78.11
N SER A 252 -92.89 26.44 77.30
CA SER A 252 -93.70 27.62 77.65
C SER A 252 -95.17 27.25 77.81
N ILE A 253 -95.73 26.47 76.87
CA ILE A 253 -97.11 25.97 76.94
C ILE A 253 -97.30 25.10 78.18
N ALA A 254 -96.36 24.19 78.46
CA ALA A 254 -96.42 23.32 79.63
C ALA A 254 -96.31 24.11 80.94
N LYS A 255 -95.42 25.11 81.03
CA LYS A 255 -95.33 26.03 82.16
C LYS A 255 -96.63 26.79 82.37
N GLU A 256 -97.26 27.24 81.28
CA GLU A 256 -98.56 27.91 81.33
C GLU A 256 -99.69 26.97 81.78
N GLN A 257 -99.68 25.70 81.34
CA GLN A 257 -100.61 24.67 81.80
C GLN A 257 -100.40 24.31 83.27
N ILE A 258 -99.15 24.14 83.72
CA ILE A 258 -98.82 23.93 85.14
C ILE A 258 -99.29 25.13 85.97
N HIS A 259 -99.11 26.36 85.47
CA HIS A 259 -99.61 27.55 86.15
C HIS A 259 -101.14 27.54 86.28
N LYS A 260 -101.87 27.16 85.22
CA LYS A 260 -103.33 27.00 85.25
C LYS A 260 -103.78 25.92 86.23
N LEU A 261 -103.17 24.74 86.19
CA LEU A 261 -103.46 23.64 87.11
C LEU A 261 -103.17 24.02 88.57
N ASN A 262 -102.08 24.75 88.83
CA ASN A 262 -101.76 25.24 90.17
C ASN A 262 -102.78 26.27 90.67
N GLN A 263 -103.28 27.16 89.81
CA GLN A 263 -104.39 28.06 90.16
C GLN A 263 -105.67 27.29 90.49
N GLU A 264 -105.97 26.22 89.74
CA GLU A 264 -107.12 25.34 90.00
C GLU A 264 -106.97 24.55 91.31
N LEU A 265 -105.76 24.06 91.60
CA LEU A 265 -105.42 23.39 92.86
C LEU A 265 -105.56 24.34 94.06
N ALA A 266 -105.08 25.58 93.93
CA ALA A 266 -105.24 26.60 94.97
C ALA A 266 -106.73 26.87 95.25
N ARG A 267 -107.56 26.96 94.20
CA ARG A 267 -109.02 27.11 94.35
C ARG A 267 -109.69 25.89 94.99
N SER A 268 -109.21 24.67 94.72
CA SER A 268 -109.76 23.46 95.34
C SER A 268 -109.38 23.34 96.82
N GLN A 269 -108.14 23.71 97.17
CA GLN A 269 -107.66 23.80 98.56
C GLN A 269 -108.45 24.86 99.35
N GLU A 270 -108.73 26.02 98.75
CA GLU A 270 -109.55 27.06 99.38
C GLU A 270 -110.99 26.58 99.66
N LYS A 271 -111.55 25.76 98.77
CA LYS A 271 -112.84 25.08 98.99
C LYS A 271 -112.76 24.02 100.10
N ALA A 272 -111.68 23.23 100.14
CA ALA A 272 -111.47 22.21 101.17
C ALA A 272 -111.34 22.84 102.57
N ASN A 273 -110.60 23.94 102.70
CA ASN A 273 -110.46 24.67 103.97
C ASN A 273 -111.81 25.23 104.47
N LYS A 274 -112.67 25.71 103.57
CA LYS A 274 -114.03 26.15 103.94
C LYS A 274 -114.91 24.99 104.45
N LEU A 275 -114.77 23.80 103.87
CA LEU A 275 -115.49 22.60 104.32
C LEU A 275 -114.95 22.05 105.65
N GLU A 276 -113.65 22.19 105.93
CA GLU A 276 -113.11 21.84 107.25
C GLU A 276 -113.60 22.79 108.35
N LEU A 277 -113.70 24.10 108.04
CA LEU A 277 -114.24 25.08 108.98
C LEU A 277 -115.69 24.76 109.35
N SER A 278 -116.53 24.40 108.35
CA SER A 278 -117.92 24.01 108.61
C SER A 278 -118.03 22.66 109.37
N ARG A 279 -117.07 21.75 109.18
CA ARG A 279 -116.97 20.50 109.96
C ARG A 279 -116.60 20.75 111.42
N ALA A 280 -115.73 21.72 111.69
CA ALA A 280 -115.35 22.09 113.05
C ALA A 280 -116.54 22.70 113.82
N GLU A 281 -117.35 23.53 113.16
CA GLU A 281 -118.58 24.09 113.71
C GLU A 281 -119.62 22.99 114.03
N ALA A 282 -119.83 22.04 113.11
CA ALA A 282 -120.73 20.90 113.33
C ALA A 282 -120.29 19.97 114.49
N ARG A 283 -118.97 19.84 114.73
CA ARG A 283 -118.46 19.05 115.88
C ARG A 283 -118.73 19.71 117.22
N LYS A 284 -118.77 21.05 117.26
CA LYS A 284 -119.09 21.81 118.47
C LYS A 284 -120.56 21.63 118.87
N GLU A 285 -121.47 21.66 117.89
CA GLU A 285 -122.90 21.37 118.12
C GLU A 285 -123.16 19.93 118.60
N VAL A 286 -122.43 18.94 118.09
CA VAL A 286 -122.55 17.54 118.54
C VAL A 286 -122.04 17.32 119.97
N SER A 287 -121.09 18.14 120.42
CA SER A 287 -120.60 18.13 121.81
C SER A 287 -121.68 18.62 122.78
N ASP A 288 -122.34 19.73 122.44
CA ASP A 288 -123.36 20.36 123.29
C ASP A 288 -124.63 19.49 123.44
N VAL A 289 -124.97 18.71 122.40
CA VAL A 289 -126.08 17.73 122.44
C VAL A 289 -125.75 16.50 123.31
N ARG A 290 -124.48 16.08 123.38
CA ARG A 290 -124.06 14.94 124.21
C ARG A 290 -124.08 15.25 125.70
N GLU A 291 -123.80 16.48 126.11
CA GLU A 291 -123.87 16.91 127.51
C GLU A 291 -125.31 16.96 128.04
N GLN A 292 -126.28 17.32 127.20
CA GLN A 292 -127.70 17.34 127.56
C GLN A 292 -128.30 15.92 127.73
N LEU A 293 -127.80 14.93 126.98
CA LEU A 293 -128.23 13.52 127.08
C LEU A 293 -127.72 12.80 128.35
N ALA A 294 -126.66 13.30 129.01
CA ALA A 294 -126.12 12.71 130.23
C ALA A 294 -126.90 13.08 131.51
N PHE A 295 -127.68 14.16 131.50
CA PHE A 295 -128.48 14.63 132.64
C PHE A 295 -129.82 13.89 132.80
N ILE A 296 -130.42 13.41 131.71
CA ILE A 296 -131.74 12.75 131.70
C ILE A 296 -131.66 11.26 132.07
N ARG A 297 -130.49 10.62 131.98
CA ARG A 297 -130.34 9.16 132.20
C ARG A 297 -130.14 8.73 133.66
N ARG A 298 -130.19 9.66 134.63
CA ARG A 298 -129.89 9.40 136.05
C ARG A 298 -131.13 9.32 136.98
N SER A 299 -132.36 9.34 136.47
CA SER A 299 -133.57 9.47 137.29
C SER A 299 -134.72 8.46 137.07
N GLN A 300 -134.53 7.27 136.51
CA GLN A 300 -135.56 6.21 136.55
C GLN A 300 -135.03 4.81 136.18
N ILE A 301 -135.12 3.86 137.11
CA ILE A 301 -135.09 2.41 136.86
C ILE A 301 -136.28 1.79 137.62
N ALA A 302 -137.17 1.12 136.87
CA ALA A 302 -138.02 0.01 137.29
C ALA A 302 -138.12 -0.88 136.03
N ASP A 303 -137.35 -1.96 136.00
CA ASP A 303 -137.80 -3.36 136.21
C ASP A 303 -138.75 -3.82 135.09
N ASP A 304 -138.53 -4.91 134.35
CA ASP A 304 -137.85 -6.14 134.71
C ASP A 304 -137.46 -6.98 133.47
N SER A 305 -136.52 -7.90 133.67
CA SER A 305 -135.91 -8.87 132.74
C SER A 305 -136.89 -9.98 132.25
N PRO A 306 -136.54 -11.11 131.56
CA PRO A 306 -135.24 -11.58 131.02
C PRO A 306 -135.26 -12.37 129.65
N LYS A 307 -134.04 -12.58 129.12
CA LYS A 307 -133.48 -13.82 128.47
C LYS A 307 -133.75 -14.21 126.98
N ALA A 308 -132.60 -14.27 126.28
CA ALA A 308 -131.99 -15.45 125.63
C ALA A 308 -132.38 -15.89 124.19
N LYS A 309 -131.42 -15.70 123.26
CA LYS A 309 -130.75 -16.68 122.34
C LYS A 309 -129.88 -15.85 121.35
N VAL A 310 -128.54 -15.94 121.30
CA VAL A 310 -127.67 -17.00 120.72
C VAL A 310 -128.01 -17.17 119.21
N SER A 311 -127.15 -16.99 118.20
CA SER A 311 -125.68 -17.14 118.04
C SER A 311 -125.19 -16.80 116.61
N TYR A 312 -123.86 -16.84 116.46
CA TYR A 312 -123.07 -17.32 115.31
C TYR A 312 -122.74 -16.33 114.18
N GLU A 313 -121.46 -15.91 114.05
CA GLU A 313 -120.41 -16.44 113.13
C GLU A 313 -120.57 -15.92 111.69
N GLN A 314 -119.57 -15.71 110.82
CA GLN A 314 -118.11 -15.55 110.83
C GLN A 314 -117.72 -15.31 109.35
N LYS A 315 -116.66 -14.50 109.11
CA LYS A 315 -115.65 -14.48 107.99
C LYS A 315 -115.55 -13.11 107.29
N ALA A 316 -114.47 -12.35 107.52
CA ALA A 316 -113.13 -12.44 106.86
C ALA A 316 -113.19 -11.87 105.43
N MET A 317 -112.26 -11.07 104.88
CA MET A 317 -110.89 -10.69 105.21
C MET A 317 -110.44 -9.71 104.09
N LEU A 318 -109.49 -8.79 104.39
CA LEU A 318 -108.33 -8.38 103.54
C LEU A 318 -108.57 -7.63 102.21
N TRP A 319 -107.83 -6.60 101.81
CA TRP A 319 -106.66 -5.89 102.37
C TRP A 319 -106.38 -4.60 101.55
N GLU A 320 -105.48 -3.79 102.09
CA GLU A 320 -105.03 -2.44 101.72
C GLU A 320 -104.38 -2.29 100.33
N ALA A 321 -104.39 -1.07 99.78
CA ALA A 321 -103.17 -0.30 99.42
C ALA A 321 -103.50 1.08 98.81
N GLN A 322 -103.44 2.09 99.68
CA GLN A 322 -102.97 3.48 99.49
C GLN A 322 -102.96 4.08 98.07
N THR A 323 -103.88 5.01 97.81
CA THR A 323 -103.75 6.07 96.79
C THR A 323 -104.22 7.39 97.38
N SER A 324 -103.32 8.09 98.09
CA SER A 324 -103.40 9.55 98.18
C SER A 324 -102.84 10.06 96.85
N ASN A 325 -103.73 10.13 95.87
CA ASN A 325 -103.46 10.55 94.49
C ASN A 325 -102.62 11.82 94.40
#